data_AF-A0A1Q6KI15-F1
#
_entry.id   AF-A0A1Q6KI15-F1
#
_cell.length_a   1.000
_cell.length_b   1.000
_cell.length_c   1.000
_cell.angle_alpha   90.00
_cell.angle_beta   90.00
_cell.angle_gamma   90.00
#
_symmetry.space_group_name_H-M   'P 1'
#
loop_
_entity.id
_entity.type
_entity.pdbx_description
1 polymer ?
#
loop_
_entity_poly.entity_id
_entity_poly.type
_entity_poly.pdbx_seq_one_letter_code
_entity_poly.pdbx_strand_id
1 'polypeptide(L)'
;MEINNRLNIENEKNNFFNNTFGKTINYAIDIGLRAILPDLIENQVIDIKNSLLNNGLKTGIDTAINSAVNFGKSTAGIFTGNFENIEQVKIAIGNGGIVDSISDVLDNVINSAYKKGYINRDIKNVIKNGKNVLLNNVSNNIKKELDEQVEYVKKMESEVSEWKKCYNNKDFDGMEKAYKKIEKQYEKIVPIENLINETKQVKALHELIKNNGKNFNIAEDEKRLAKNLA
;
A
#
# COMPACT_ATOMS: atom_id res chain seq x y z
N MET A 1 -14.26 -24.43 5.17
CA MET A 1 -14.68 -23.15 4.56
C MET A 1 -13.87 -21.96 5.09
N GLU A 2 -13.53 -21.90 6.39
CA GLU A 2 -12.74 -20.78 6.96
C GLU A 2 -11.28 -20.67 6.47
N ILE A 3 -10.58 -21.79 6.25
CA ILE A 3 -9.16 -21.77 5.84
C ILE A 3 -8.98 -21.20 4.42
N ASN A 4 -9.86 -21.55 3.48
CA ASN A 4 -9.80 -21.03 2.11
C ASN A 4 -10.12 -19.52 2.05
N ASN A 5 -11.03 -19.03 2.91
CA ASN A 5 -11.30 -17.59 3.01
C ASN A 5 -10.11 -16.82 3.62
N ARG A 6 -9.41 -17.38 4.62
CA ARG A 6 -8.21 -16.75 5.21
C ARG A 6 -7.06 -16.64 4.21
N LEU A 7 -6.79 -17.68 3.43
CA LEU A 7 -5.78 -17.69 2.37
C LEU A 7 -6.09 -16.66 1.25
N ASN A 8 -7.37 -16.50 0.89
CA ASN A 8 -7.77 -15.51 -0.12
C ASN A 8 -7.57 -14.07 0.37
N ILE A 9 -7.93 -13.80 1.63
CA ILE A 9 -7.76 -12.49 2.26
C ILE A 9 -6.28 -12.12 2.42
N GLU A 10 -5.41 -13.08 2.74
CA GLU A 10 -3.96 -12.85 2.87
C GLU A 10 -3.28 -12.59 1.50
N ASN A 11 -3.74 -13.27 0.45
CA ASN A 11 -3.32 -13.00 -0.93
C ASN A 11 -3.78 -11.62 -1.42
N GLU A 12 -5.02 -11.21 -1.15
CA GLU A 12 -5.51 -9.85 -1.47
C GLU A 12 -4.74 -8.75 -0.73
N LYS A 13 -4.28 -9.03 0.50
CA LYS A 13 -3.52 -8.08 1.33
C LYS A 13 -2.08 -7.90 0.88
N ASN A 14 -1.37 -9.00 0.62
CA ASN A 14 -0.05 -8.94 0.01
C ASN A 14 -0.13 -8.28 -1.39
N ASN A 15 -1.26 -8.46 -2.09
CA ASN A 15 -1.51 -7.74 -3.33
C ASN A 15 -1.63 -6.22 -3.10
N PHE A 16 -2.19 -5.70 -2.01
CA PHE A 16 -2.24 -4.25 -1.78
C PHE A 16 -0.84 -3.65 -1.61
N PHE A 17 -0.01 -4.20 -0.71
CA PHE A 17 1.35 -3.66 -0.49
C PHE A 17 2.21 -3.73 -1.75
N ASN A 18 2.18 -4.86 -2.47
CA ASN A 18 2.89 -4.98 -3.74
C ASN A 18 2.32 -4.07 -4.82
N ASN A 19 1.00 -3.85 -4.85
CA ASN A 19 0.40 -2.92 -5.81
C ASN A 19 0.76 -1.47 -5.50
N THR A 20 0.69 -1.05 -4.25
CA THR A 20 0.96 0.34 -3.85
C THR A 20 2.45 0.62 -3.89
N PHE A 21 3.24 -0.04 -3.05
CA PHE A 21 4.68 0.21 -2.97
C PHE A 21 5.46 -0.37 -4.15
N GLY A 22 5.04 -1.50 -4.72
CA GLY A 22 5.70 -2.06 -5.90
C GLY A 22 5.52 -1.18 -7.14
N LYS A 23 4.35 -0.55 -7.34
CA LYS A 23 4.18 0.47 -8.41
C LYS A 23 5.02 1.71 -8.12
N THR A 24 5.05 2.19 -6.88
CA THR A 24 5.88 3.33 -6.46
C THR A 24 7.37 3.08 -6.73
N ILE A 25 7.87 1.89 -6.38
CA ILE A 25 9.26 1.49 -6.64
C ILE A 25 9.52 1.36 -8.15
N ASN A 26 8.62 0.72 -8.89
CA ASN A 26 8.74 0.57 -10.35
C ASN A 26 8.75 1.93 -11.09
N TYR A 27 7.95 2.88 -10.61
CA TYR A 27 7.95 4.26 -11.10
C TYR A 27 9.25 4.99 -10.74
N ALA A 28 9.73 4.84 -9.50
CA ALA A 28 10.99 5.43 -9.06
C ALA A 28 12.21 4.90 -9.84
N ILE A 29 12.22 3.62 -10.20
CA ILE A 29 13.25 3.01 -11.05
C ILE A 29 13.20 3.61 -12.47
N ASP A 30 12.00 3.88 -13.01
CA ASP A 30 11.85 4.55 -14.31
C ASP A 30 12.53 5.92 -14.32
N ILE A 31 12.17 6.76 -13.35
CA ILE A 31 12.74 8.10 -13.17
C ILE A 31 14.25 8.01 -12.97
N GLY A 32 14.67 7.11 -12.09
CA GLY A 32 16.08 6.91 -11.78
C GLY A 32 16.88 6.53 -13.03
N LEU A 33 16.38 5.59 -13.84
CA LEU A 33 17.05 5.16 -15.07
C LEU A 33 17.17 6.30 -16.07
N ARG A 34 16.10 7.09 -16.26
CA ARG A 34 16.15 8.30 -17.12
C ARG A 34 17.18 9.31 -16.62
N ALA A 35 17.30 9.48 -15.31
CA ALA A 35 18.27 10.42 -14.73
C ALA A 35 19.73 9.98 -14.95
N ILE A 36 20.02 8.68 -14.91
CA ILE A 36 21.39 8.17 -15.07
C ILE A 36 21.76 7.84 -16.52
N LEU A 37 20.78 7.77 -17.42
CA LEU A 37 20.97 7.50 -18.85
C LEU A 37 20.39 8.66 -19.71
N PRO A 38 20.88 9.90 -19.55
CA PRO A 38 20.29 11.08 -20.20
C PRO A 38 20.41 11.08 -21.73
N ASP A 39 21.39 10.36 -22.27
CA ASP A 39 21.68 10.32 -23.71
C ASP A 39 20.81 9.30 -24.48
N LEU A 40 20.01 8.50 -23.76
CA LEU A 40 19.12 7.51 -24.37
C LEU A 40 17.74 8.11 -24.62
N ILE A 41 17.15 7.76 -25.77
CA ILE A 41 15.76 8.09 -26.03
C ILE A 41 14.83 7.22 -25.17
N GLU A 42 13.60 7.68 -24.96
CA GLU A 42 12.63 7.07 -24.03
C GLU A 42 12.44 5.56 -24.26
N ASN A 43 12.29 5.11 -25.50
CA ASN A 43 12.10 3.69 -25.82
C ASN A 43 13.31 2.83 -25.39
N GLN A 44 14.54 3.34 -25.50
CA GLN A 44 15.73 2.60 -25.08
C GLN A 44 15.79 2.46 -23.55
N VAL A 45 15.39 3.51 -22.81
CA VAL A 45 15.30 3.45 -21.35
C VAL A 45 14.22 2.45 -20.91
N ILE A 46 13.07 2.43 -21.61
CA ILE A 46 11.99 1.47 -21.38
C ILE A 46 12.47 0.03 -21.63
N ASP A 47 13.21 -0.22 -22.71
CA ASP A 47 13.75 -1.56 -23.01
C ASP A 47 14.73 -2.05 -21.96
N ILE A 48 15.60 -1.16 -21.46
CA ILE A 48 16.52 -1.45 -20.36
C ILE A 48 15.72 -1.80 -19.11
N LYS A 49 14.76 -0.96 -18.72
CA LYS A 49 13.91 -1.20 -17.55
C LYS A 49 13.19 -2.53 -17.64
N ASN A 50 12.53 -2.81 -18.77
CA ASN A 50 11.81 -4.05 -19.02
C ASN A 50 12.76 -5.26 -18.95
N SER A 51 13.97 -5.12 -19.48
CA SER A 51 15.00 -6.16 -19.36
C SER A 51 15.35 -6.43 -17.90
N LEU A 52 15.54 -5.41 -17.06
CA LEU A 52 15.81 -5.61 -15.65
C LEU A 52 14.63 -6.27 -14.92
N LEU A 53 13.41 -5.76 -15.14
CA LEU A 53 12.17 -6.30 -14.55
C LEU A 53 11.95 -7.77 -14.88
N ASN A 54 12.07 -8.13 -16.16
CA ASN A 54 11.87 -9.49 -16.64
C ASN A 54 13.01 -10.44 -16.24
N ASN A 55 14.17 -9.91 -15.85
CA ASN A 55 15.30 -10.72 -15.35
C ASN A 55 15.32 -10.84 -13.82
N GLY A 56 14.18 -10.65 -13.16
CA GLY A 56 14.00 -10.96 -11.74
C GLY A 56 13.91 -9.74 -10.83
N LEU A 57 14.05 -8.52 -11.35
CA LEU A 57 13.91 -7.31 -10.53
C LEU A 57 12.48 -7.17 -10.01
N LYS A 58 11.46 -7.50 -10.81
CA LYS A 58 10.06 -7.49 -10.36
C LYS A 58 9.86 -8.40 -9.14
N THR A 59 10.25 -9.67 -9.25
CA THR A 59 10.14 -10.64 -8.16
C THR A 59 10.97 -10.25 -6.94
N GLY A 60 12.14 -9.65 -7.15
CA GLY A 60 12.97 -9.14 -6.07
C GLY A 60 12.32 -7.98 -5.30
N ILE A 61 11.64 -7.07 -6.00
CA ILE A 61 10.85 -5.99 -5.39
C ILE A 61 9.71 -6.58 -4.56
N ASP A 62 8.92 -7.49 -5.13
CA ASP A 62 7.80 -8.12 -4.43
C ASP A 62 8.28 -8.86 -3.16
N THR A 63 9.43 -9.53 -3.26
CA THR A 63 10.06 -10.23 -2.13
C THR A 63 10.55 -9.27 -1.05
N ALA A 64 11.17 -8.15 -1.43
CA ALA A 64 11.60 -7.12 -0.50
C ALA A 64 10.43 -6.53 0.29
N ILE A 65 9.32 -6.20 -0.40
CA ILE A 65 8.10 -5.67 0.22
C ILE A 65 7.49 -6.70 1.17
N ASN A 66 7.27 -7.93 0.71
CA ASN A 66 6.67 -8.98 1.53
C ASN A 66 7.52 -9.30 2.76
N SER A 67 8.85 -9.31 2.62
CA SER A 67 9.77 -9.53 3.75
C SER A 67 9.67 -8.42 4.78
N ALA A 68 9.61 -7.17 4.32
CA ALA A 68 9.43 -6.01 5.20
C ALA A 68 8.09 -6.04 5.94
N VAL A 69 6.99 -6.37 5.25
CA VAL A 69 5.66 -6.52 5.86
C VAL A 69 5.68 -7.64 6.91
N ASN A 70 6.20 -8.82 6.57
CA ASN A 70 6.27 -9.95 7.50
C ASN A 70 7.14 -9.66 8.72
N PHE A 71 8.29 -9.02 8.51
CA PHE A 71 9.16 -8.59 9.59
C PHE A 71 8.45 -7.59 10.51
N GLY A 72 7.84 -6.54 9.94
CA GLY A 72 7.11 -5.54 10.71
C GLY A 72 5.96 -6.14 11.52
N LYS A 73 5.19 -7.06 10.93
CA LYS A 73 4.13 -7.79 11.65
C LYS A 73 4.68 -8.62 12.81
N SER A 74 5.77 -9.36 12.56
CA SER A 74 6.43 -10.16 13.60
C SER A 74 6.91 -9.29 14.77
N THR A 75 7.56 -8.15 14.48
CA THR A 75 8.01 -7.19 15.50
C THR A 75 6.86 -6.57 16.29
N ALA A 76 5.71 -6.34 15.64
CA ALA A 76 4.50 -5.84 16.28
C ALA A 76 3.69 -6.93 17.02
N GLY A 77 4.14 -8.20 17.02
CA GLY A 77 3.40 -9.32 17.63
C GLY A 77 2.15 -9.75 16.86
N ILE A 78 2.05 -9.36 15.58
CA ILE A 78 0.91 -9.66 14.71
C ILE A 78 1.16 -11.00 14.02
N PHE A 79 0.59 -12.07 14.58
CA PHE A 79 0.65 -13.40 13.97
C PHE A 79 -0.37 -13.59 12.84
N THR A 80 -1.52 -12.92 12.95
CA THR A 80 -2.58 -12.91 11.93
C THR A 80 -3.22 -11.54 11.86
N GLY A 81 -3.61 -11.09 10.66
CA GLY A 81 -4.35 -9.83 10.48
C GLY A 81 -3.52 -8.71 9.85
N ASN A 82 -3.98 -7.48 10.07
CA ASN A 82 -3.39 -6.26 9.53
C ASN A 82 -2.55 -5.54 10.59
N PHE A 83 -1.79 -4.54 10.15
CA PHE A 83 -1.20 -3.58 11.10
C PHE A 83 -2.30 -2.86 11.86
N GLU A 84 -2.08 -2.57 13.14
CA GLU A 84 -3.08 -1.92 13.99
C GLU A 84 -3.20 -0.43 13.69
N ASN A 85 -2.10 0.21 13.25
CA ASN A 85 -2.05 1.64 12.95
C ASN A 85 -1.00 1.97 11.87
N ILE A 86 -1.05 3.20 11.36
CA ILE A 86 -0.15 3.69 10.32
C ILE A 86 1.32 3.77 10.76
N GLU A 87 1.58 3.91 12.07
CA GLU A 87 2.95 3.98 12.57
C GLU A 87 3.65 2.62 12.44
N GLN A 88 2.95 1.51 12.69
CA GLN A 88 3.50 0.17 12.43
C GLN A 88 3.80 -0.05 10.94
N VAL A 89 2.95 0.46 10.04
CA VAL A 89 3.20 0.42 8.58
C VAL A 89 4.46 1.22 8.23
N LYS A 90 4.60 2.44 8.78
CA LYS A 90 5.78 3.27 8.57
C LYS A 90 7.06 2.61 9.05
N ILE A 91 7.03 1.97 10.21
CA ILE A 91 8.21 1.23 10.74
C ILE A 91 8.57 0.07 9.80
N ALA A 92 7.57 -0.71 9.36
CA ALA A 92 7.78 -1.85 8.49
C ALA A 92 8.38 -1.46 7.12
N ILE A 93 7.88 -0.39 6.53
CA ILE A 93 8.21 0.02 5.15
C ILE A 93 9.28 1.12 5.08
N GLY A 94 9.61 1.75 6.21
CA GLY A 94 10.40 2.99 6.38
C GLY A 94 11.88 2.97 6.00
N ASN A 95 12.28 2.14 5.04
CA ASN A 95 13.40 2.40 4.12
C ASN A 95 14.77 1.78 4.39
N GLY A 96 14.96 0.94 5.42
CA GLY A 96 16.20 0.14 5.52
C GLY A 96 16.14 -1.12 4.66
N GLY A 97 15.44 -2.13 5.16
CA GLY A 97 15.46 -3.48 4.58
C GLY A 97 14.98 -3.59 3.13
N ILE A 98 14.00 -2.77 2.70
CA ILE A 98 13.49 -2.81 1.32
C ILE A 98 14.55 -2.30 0.34
N VAL A 99 15.16 -1.15 0.62
CA VAL A 99 16.14 -0.50 -0.27
C VAL A 99 17.40 -1.36 -0.36
N ASP A 100 17.86 -1.91 0.76
CA ASP A 100 18.99 -2.83 0.81
C ASP A 100 18.73 -4.10 -0.01
N SER A 101 17.57 -4.73 0.18
CA SER A 101 17.17 -5.91 -0.61
C SER A 101 17.12 -5.62 -2.11
N ILE A 102 16.61 -4.44 -2.50
CA ILE A 102 16.58 -4.02 -3.91
C ILE A 102 17.99 -3.77 -4.44
N SER A 103 18.90 -3.20 -3.64
CA SER A 103 20.31 -3.00 -4.02
C SER A 103 20.98 -4.32 -4.39
N ASP A 104 20.77 -5.35 -3.58
CA ASP A 104 21.33 -6.70 -3.80
C ASP A 104 20.73 -7.35 -5.05
N VAL A 105 19.42 -7.21 -5.25
CA VAL A 105 18.72 -7.67 -6.46
C VAL A 105 19.27 -6.95 -7.69
N LEU A 106 19.44 -5.63 -7.63
CA LEU A 106 19.92 -4.81 -8.75
C LEU A 106 21.30 -5.29 -9.25
N ASP A 107 22.24 -5.56 -8.34
CA ASP A 107 23.56 -6.04 -8.74
C ASP A 107 23.49 -7.36 -9.53
N ASN A 108 22.60 -8.25 -9.12
CA ASN A 108 22.40 -9.54 -9.79
C ASN A 108 21.73 -9.37 -11.16
N VAL A 109 20.64 -8.62 -11.23
CA VAL A 109 19.85 -8.48 -12.46
C VAL A 109 20.59 -7.66 -13.52
N ILE A 110 21.37 -6.65 -13.15
CA ILE A 110 22.21 -5.87 -14.09
C ILE A 110 23.27 -6.78 -14.72
N ASN A 111 23.94 -7.60 -13.92
CA ASN A 111 24.94 -8.56 -14.42
C ASN A 111 24.29 -9.63 -15.31
N SER A 112 23.10 -10.11 -14.95
CA SER A 112 22.34 -11.09 -15.73
C SER A 112 21.90 -10.52 -17.08
N ALA A 113 21.33 -9.30 -17.10
CA ALA A 113 20.90 -8.62 -18.31
C ALA A 113 22.07 -8.41 -19.29
N TYR A 114 23.24 -8.03 -18.78
CA TYR A 114 24.47 -7.93 -19.59
C TYR A 114 24.90 -9.28 -20.17
N LYS A 115 24.98 -10.34 -19.33
CA LYS A 115 25.41 -11.68 -19.79
C LYS A 115 24.49 -12.26 -20.87
N LYS A 116 23.20 -11.94 -20.81
CA LYS A 116 22.19 -12.35 -21.80
C LYS A 116 22.15 -11.46 -23.05
N GLY A 117 22.95 -10.39 -23.09
CA GLY A 117 23.02 -9.47 -24.24
C GLY A 117 21.88 -8.46 -24.32
N TYR A 118 21.05 -8.32 -23.28
CA TYR A 118 19.95 -7.35 -23.26
C TYR A 118 20.43 -5.91 -23.07
N ILE A 119 21.60 -5.73 -22.44
CA ILE A 119 22.28 -4.45 -22.31
C ILE A 119 23.75 -4.61 -22.66
N ASN A 120 24.36 -3.58 -23.24
CA ASN A 120 25.79 -3.58 -23.54
C ASN A 120 26.65 -3.26 -22.28
N ARG A 121 27.97 -3.32 -22.44
CA ARG A 121 28.92 -3.08 -21.34
C ARG A 121 28.85 -1.65 -20.80
N ASP A 122 28.65 -0.66 -21.66
CA ASP A 122 28.63 0.75 -21.27
C ASP A 122 27.38 1.04 -20.44
N ILE A 123 26.20 0.61 -20.90
CA ILE A 123 24.93 0.69 -20.16
C ILE A 123 25.05 -0.01 -18.81
N LYS A 124 25.62 -1.22 -18.77
CA LYS A 124 25.87 -1.93 -17.51
C LYS A 124 26.70 -1.07 -16.55
N ASN A 125 27.80 -0.48 -17.02
CA ASN A 125 28.69 0.31 -16.17
C ASN A 125 28.01 1.60 -15.68
N VAL A 126 27.25 2.28 -16.53
CA VAL A 126 26.48 3.48 -16.15
C VAL A 126 25.46 3.14 -15.08
N ILE A 127 24.68 2.06 -15.24
CA ILE A 127 23.69 1.65 -14.23
C ILE A 127 24.36 1.25 -12.91
N LYS A 128 25.47 0.51 -12.95
CA LYS A 128 26.21 0.15 -11.73
C LYS A 128 26.75 1.38 -11.00
N ASN A 129 27.32 2.34 -11.72
CA ASN A 129 27.86 3.57 -11.13
C ASN A 129 26.75 4.51 -10.63
N GLY A 130 25.63 4.55 -11.34
CA GLY A 130 24.43 5.32 -10.99
C GLY A 130 23.50 4.63 -9.97
N LYS A 131 23.84 3.44 -9.46
CA LYS A 131 22.96 2.65 -8.59
C LYS A 131 22.46 3.43 -7.38
N ASN A 132 23.33 4.22 -6.74
CA ASN A 132 22.93 5.03 -5.58
C ASN A 132 21.89 6.10 -5.94
N VAL A 133 21.92 6.65 -7.16
CA VAL A 133 20.88 7.56 -7.65
C VAL A 133 19.55 6.82 -7.80
N LEU A 134 19.56 5.59 -8.32
CA LEU A 134 18.36 4.74 -8.40
C LEU A 134 17.79 4.45 -7.01
N LEU A 135 18.63 4.00 -6.08
CA LEU A 135 18.21 3.63 -4.72
C LEU A 135 17.71 4.84 -3.92
N ASN A 136 18.35 6.00 -4.07
CA ASN A 136 17.87 7.24 -3.45
C ASN A 136 16.50 7.65 -4.00
N ASN A 137 16.29 7.53 -5.32
CA ASN A 137 14.99 7.78 -5.92
C ASN A 137 13.92 6.81 -5.38
N VAL A 138 14.26 5.52 -5.26
CA VAL A 138 13.37 4.51 -4.66
C VAL A 138 13.00 4.89 -3.22
N SER A 139 14.00 5.14 -2.37
CA SER A 139 13.81 5.52 -0.97
C SER A 139 12.93 6.76 -0.81
N ASN A 140 13.19 7.82 -1.60
CA ASN A 140 12.41 9.05 -1.55
C ASN A 140 10.95 8.85 -1.98
N ASN A 141 10.71 8.02 -2.99
CA ASN A 141 9.35 7.73 -3.45
C ASN A 141 8.58 6.85 -2.46
N ILE A 142 9.23 5.87 -1.82
CA ILE A 142 8.61 5.10 -0.73
C ILE A 142 8.25 6.02 0.43
N LYS A 143 9.16 6.93 0.84
CA LYS A 143 8.88 7.91 1.89
C LYS A 143 7.67 8.79 1.53
N LYS A 144 7.63 9.28 0.28
CA LYS A 144 6.50 10.09 -0.20
C LYS A 144 5.18 9.32 -0.16
N GLU A 145 5.17 8.07 -0.61
CA GLU A 145 3.97 7.21 -0.53
C GLU A 145 3.55 6.99 0.93
N LEU A 146 4.49 6.77 1.85
CA LEU A 146 4.17 6.66 3.28
C LEU A 146 3.55 7.95 3.84
N ASP A 147 4.08 9.11 3.47
CA ASP A 147 3.51 10.40 3.86
C ASP A 147 2.09 10.58 3.28
N GLU A 148 1.85 10.16 2.03
CA GLU A 148 0.51 10.15 1.43
C GLU A 148 -0.46 9.20 2.16
N GLN A 149 0.00 8.00 2.54
CA GLN A 149 -0.79 7.06 3.34
C GLN A 149 -1.17 7.63 4.71
N VAL A 150 -0.26 8.35 5.37
CA VAL A 150 -0.57 9.08 6.62
C VAL A 150 -1.69 10.09 6.41
N GLU A 151 -1.63 10.87 5.33
CA GLU A 151 -2.68 11.86 5.04
C GLU A 151 -4.01 11.21 4.67
N TYR A 152 -4.01 10.08 3.96
CA TYR A 152 -5.23 9.33 3.70
C TYR A 152 -5.87 8.78 4.98
N VAL A 153 -5.08 8.27 5.92
CA VAL A 153 -5.56 7.82 7.24
C VAL A 153 -6.17 8.97 8.03
N LYS A 154 -5.47 10.10 8.17
CA LYS A 154 -5.99 11.28 8.88
C LYS A 154 -7.31 11.77 8.29
N LYS A 155 -7.40 11.80 6.95
CA LYS A 155 -8.63 12.19 6.27
C LYS A 155 -9.77 11.21 6.54
N MET A 156 -9.50 9.90 6.55
CA MET A 156 -10.51 8.91 6.92
C MET A 156 -11.01 9.12 8.35
N GLU A 157 -10.09 9.27 9.31
CA GLU A 157 -10.44 9.51 10.73
C GLU A 157 -11.30 10.77 10.90
N SER A 158 -11.00 11.83 10.14
CA SER A 158 -11.80 13.06 10.12
C SER A 158 -13.22 12.81 9.59
N GLU A 159 -13.38 12.07 8.49
CA GLU A 159 -14.71 11.79 7.92
C GLU A 159 -15.52 10.82 8.80
N VAL A 160 -14.85 9.85 9.45
CA VAL A 160 -15.46 9.00 10.49
C VAL A 160 -15.95 9.84 11.67
N SER A 161 -15.15 10.81 12.12
CA SER A 161 -15.53 11.72 13.21
C SER A 161 -16.72 12.61 12.83
N GLU A 162 -16.75 13.13 11.61
CA GLU A 162 -17.89 13.92 11.12
C GLU A 162 -19.15 13.06 11.01
N TRP A 163 -19.04 11.82 10.53
CA TRP A 163 -20.15 10.88 10.52
C TRP A 163 -20.71 10.66 11.95
N LYS A 164 -19.84 10.42 12.94
CA LYS A 164 -20.24 10.21 14.35
C LYS A 164 -20.93 11.45 14.91
N LYS A 165 -20.47 12.65 14.56
CA LYS A 165 -21.10 13.93 14.95
C LYS A 165 -22.49 14.10 14.33
N CYS A 166 -22.65 13.85 13.04
CA CYS A 166 -23.95 13.89 12.37
C CYS A 166 -24.91 12.85 12.96
N TYR A 167 -24.43 11.64 13.29
CA TYR A 167 -25.21 10.61 13.97
C TYR A 167 -25.75 11.10 15.33
N ASN A 168 -24.90 11.71 16.16
CA ASN A 168 -25.32 12.26 17.45
C ASN A 168 -26.36 13.40 17.30
N ASN A 169 -26.24 14.18 16.23
CA ASN A 169 -27.17 15.27 15.91
C ASN A 169 -28.45 14.80 15.18
N LYS A 170 -28.59 13.49 14.92
CA LYS A 170 -29.67 12.91 14.11
C LYS A 170 -29.78 13.50 12.71
N ASP A 171 -28.64 13.94 12.13
CA ASP A 171 -28.54 14.49 10.79
C ASP A 171 -28.14 13.41 9.78
N PHE A 172 -29.15 12.76 9.18
CA PHE A 172 -28.90 11.70 8.21
C PHE A 172 -28.22 12.19 6.93
N ASP A 173 -28.57 13.39 6.44
CA ASP A 173 -28.02 13.87 5.18
C ASP A 173 -26.53 14.25 5.34
N GLY A 174 -26.13 14.75 6.51
CA GLY A 174 -24.73 14.89 6.90
C GLY A 174 -24.00 13.54 7.00
N MET A 175 -24.63 12.54 7.62
CA MET A 175 -24.07 11.18 7.69
C MET A 175 -23.84 10.57 6.30
N GLU A 176 -24.82 10.65 5.39
CA GLU A 176 -24.72 10.13 4.03
C GLU A 176 -23.58 10.80 3.24
N LYS A 177 -23.38 12.11 3.43
CA LYS A 177 -22.24 12.82 2.82
C LYS A 177 -20.90 12.34 3.36
N ALA A 178 -20.76 12.19 4.69
CA ALA A 178 -19.53 11.70 5.30
C ALA A 178 -19.26 10.23 4.93
N TYR A 179 -20.31 9.39 4.92
CA TYR A 179 -20.22 7.97 4.57
C TYR A 179 -19.69 7.73 3.15
N LYS A 180 -20.20 8.47 2.15
CA LYS A 180 -19.67 8.39 0.76
C LYS A 180 -18.18 8.72 0.66
N LYS A 181 -17.71 9.67 1.48
CA LYS A 181 -16.29 10.02 1.49
C LYS A 181 -15.44 8.98 2.21
N ILE A 182 -15.97 8.36 3.26
CA ILE A 182 -15.36 7.19 3.92
C ILE A 182 -15.17 6.08 2.89
N GLU A 183 -16.21 5.69 2.16
CA GLU A 183 -16.12 4.64 1.13
C GLU A 183 -15.05 4.96 0.08
N LYS A 184 -15.03 6.19 -0.45
CA LYS A 184 -14.04 6.64 -1.43
C LYS A 184 -12.59 6.61 -0.91
N GLN A 185 -12.39 6.89 0.38
CA GLN A 185 -11.05 6.89 0.97
C GLN A 185 -10.58 5.48 1.32
N TYR A 186 -11.50 4.58 1.65
CA TYR A 186 -11.18 3.22 2.09
C TYR A 186 -10.38 2.44 1.04
N GLU A 187 -10.70 2.62 -0.24
CA GLU A 187 -10.00 1.96 -1.36
C GLU A 187 -8.52 2.37 -1.53
N LYS A 188 -8.09 3.47 -0.90
CA LYS A 188 -6.76 4.06 -1.10
C LYS A 188 -5.79 3.79 0.04
N ILE A 189 -6.30 3.35 1.18
CA ILE A 189 -5.54 3.26 2.43
C ILE A 189 -5.02 1.83 2.59
N VAL A 190 -3.76 1.70 3.01
CA VAL A 190 -3.22 0.43 3.49
C VAL A 190 -4.17 -0.20 4.52
N PRO A 191 -4.42 -1.52 4.46
CA PRO A 191 -5.33 -2.15 5.41
C PRO A 191 -4.78 -2.00 6.84
N ILE A 192 -5.51 -1.27 7.68
CA ILE A 192 -5.20 -0.98 9.08
C ILE A 192 -6.37 -1.47 9.95
N GLU A 193 -6.10 -2.35 10.91
CA GLU A 193 -7.10 -3.07 11.67
C GLU A 193 -8.05 -2.14 12.44
N ASN A 194 -7.52 -1.13 13.14
CA ASN A 194 -8.34 -0.19 13.90
C ASN A 194 -9.29 0.59 12.99
N LEU A 195 -8.81 1.04 11.84
CA LEU A 195 -9.60 1.77 10.86
C LEU A 195 -10.66 0.90 10.20
N ILE A 196 -10.32 -0.36 9.89
CA ILE A 196 -11.27 -1.35 9.36
C ILE A 196 -12.39 -1.59 10.38
N ASN A 197 -12.06 -1.78 11.65
CA ASN A 197 -13.04 -2.01 12.70
C ASN A 197 -13.97 -0.80 12.90
N GLU A 198 -13.43 0.42 12.87
CA GLU A 198 -14.25 1.64 12.97
C GLU A 198 -15.17 1.82 11.76
N THR A 199 -14.65 1.65 10.54
CA THR A 199 -15.42 1.84 9.30
C THR A 199 -16.51 0.78 9.14
N LYS A 200 -16.27 -0.46 9.59
CA LYS A 200 -17.31 -1.51 9.69
C LYS A 200 -18.47 -1.10 10.61
N GLN A 201 -18.16 -0.57 11.79
CA GLN A 201 -19.21 -0.10 12.71
C GLN A 201 -20.01 1.06 12.14
N VAL A 202 -19.33 2.01 11.48
CA VAL A 202 -19.97 3.11 10.76
C VAL A 202 -20.92 2.58 9.68
N LYS A 203 -20.45 1.67 8.82
CA LYS A 203 -21.25 1.06 7.75
C LYS A 203 -22.48 0.34 8.31
N ALA A 204 -22.28 -0.51 9.30
CA ALA A 204 -23.36 -1.27 9.93
C ALA A 204 -24.49 -0.36 10.44
N LEU A 205 -24.14 0.68 11.19
CA LEU A 205 -25.11 1.62 11.74
C LEU A 205 -25.73 2.51 10.66
N HIS A 206 -24.93 2.96 9.68
CA HIS A 206 -25.41 3.80 8.59
C HIS A 206 -26.50 3.10 7.78
N GLU A 207 -26.23 1.87 7.35
CA GLU A 207 -27.18 1.06 6.58
C GLU A 207 -28.44 0.72 7.39
N LEU A 208 -28.30 0.43 8.69
CA LEU A 208 -29.45 0.17 9.54
C LEU A 208 -30.38 1.39 9.64
N ILE A 209 -29.83 2.60 9.89
CA ILE A 209 -30.63 3.83 9.93
C ILE A 209 -31.29 4.11 8.58
N LYS A 210 -30.53 3.94 7.49
CA LYS A 210 -30.99 4.17 6.11
C LYS A 210 -32.18 3.27 5.78
N ASN A 211 -32.08 1.99 6.12
CA ASN A 211 -33.12 0.99 5.83
C ASN A 211 -34.32 1.10 6.78
N ASN A 212 -34.15 1.67 7.98
CA ASN A 212 -35.23 1.95 8.93
C ASN A 212 -35.89 3.32 8.72
N GLY A 213 -35.95 3.82 7.47
CA GLY A 213 -36.61 5.09 7.16
C GLY A 213 -35.96 6.33 7.80
N LYS A 214 -34.63 6.31 7.96
CA LYS A 214 -33.84 7.35 8.65
C LYS A 214 -34.16 7.50 10.15
N ASN A 215 -34.71 6.45 10.77
CA ASN A 215 -35.01 6.45 12.20
C ASN A 215 -33.76 6.16 13.05
N PHE A 216 -33.44 7.09 13.95
CA PHE A 216 -32.30 7.00 14.87
C PHE A 216 -32.62 6.22 16.16
N ASN A 217 -33.89 5.95 16.43
CA ASN A 217 -34.32 5.17 17.59
C ASN A 217 -34.15 3.68 17.28
N ILE A 218 -32.92 3.19 17.41
CA ILE A 218 -32.53 1.80 17.16
C ILE A 218 -32.31 1.11 18.50
N ALA A 219 -32.86 -0.09 18.67
CA ALA A 219 -32.65 -0.88 19.87
C ALA A 219 -31.16 -1.31 20.00
N GLU A 220 -30.63 -1.37 21.22
CA GLU A 220 -29.22 -1.75 21.42
C GLU A 220 -28.88 -3.14 20.88
N ASP A 221 -29.84 -4.08 20.93
CA ASP A 221 -29.66 -5.41 20.35
C ASP A 221 -29.53 -5.37 18.82
N GLU A 222 -30.28 -4.51 18.14
CA GLU A 222 -30.17 -4.31 16.69
C GLU A 222 -28.82 -3.68 16.31
N LYS A 223 -28.34 -2.71 17.11
CA LYS A 223 -27.00 -2.12 16.93
C LYS A 223 -25.90 -3.18 17.09
N ARG A 224 -26.02 -4.05 18.09
CA ARG A 224 -25.05 -5.12 18.36
C ARG A 224 -25.06 -6.17 17.24
N LEU A 225 -26.23 -6.57 16.77
CA LEU A 225 -26.39 -7.50 15.65
C LEU A 225 -25.78 -6.94 14.37
N ALA A 226 -26.07 -5.68 14.03
CA ALA A 226 -25.50 -5.04 12.85
C ALA A 226 -23.97 -4.98 12.88
N LYS A 227 -23.38 -4.71 14.06
CA LYS A 227 -21.91 -4.69 14.24
C LYS A 227 -21.27 -6.07 14.09
N ASN A 228 -21.95 -7.13 14.53
CA ASN A 228 -21.45 -8.51 14.43
C ASN A 228 -21.55 -9.09 13.01
N LEU A 229 -22.45 -8.56 12.18
CA LEU A 229 -22.67 -8.99 10.80
C LEU A 229 -21.79 -8.25 9.78
N ALA A 230 -21.03 -7.24 10.20
CA ALA A 230 -20.20 -6.38 9.35
C ALA A 230 -18.72 -6.80 9.31
#